data_AF-A0A4U0ZHD5-F1
#
_entry.id   AF-A0A4U0ZHD5-F1
#
_cell.length_a   1.000
_cell.length_b   1.000
_cell.length_c   1.000
_cell.angle_alpha   90.00
_cell.angle_beta   90.00
_cell.angle_gamma   90.00
#
_symmetry.space_group_name_H-M   'P 1'
#
loop_
_entity.id
_entity.type
_entity.pdbx_description
1 polymer ?
#
loop_
_entity_poly.entity_id
_entity_poly.type
_entity_poly.pdbx_seq_one_letter_code
_entity_poly.pdbx_strand_id
1 'polypeptide(L)'
;MKKLLMLMVLGVFLLTGALLWASGDGQEQEEYDEDTYGPKDPIIWVKPVKSVVFEHKVHTMQGGLECDSCHDDLFEMEAGVAEENEDFTMKTLYEGGYCGACHDGSTAFASNTRCTACHIGARGQARLLGADGATEKTH
;
A
#
# COMPACT_ATOMS: atom_id res chain seq x y z
N MET A 1 1.93 58.22 7.83
CA MET A 1 1.94 57.33 6.64
C MET A 1 2.47 55.93 6.94
N LYS A 2 3.64 55.74 7.59
CA LYS A 2 4.18 54.40 7.93
C LYS A 2 3.34 53.57 8.92
N LYS A 3 2.70 54.21 9.91
CA LYS A 3 1.83 53.52 10.90
C LYS A 3 0.48 53.07 10.33
N LEU A 4 -0.01 53.75 9.28
CA LEU A 4 -1.27 53.41 8.60
C LEU A 4 -1.07 52.25 7.60
N LEU A 5 0.12 52.17 6.99
CA LEU A 5 0.52 51.07 6.11
C LEU A 5 0.70 49.74 6.88
N MET A 6 1.17 49.80 8.14
CA MET A 6 1.36 48.60 8.96
C MET A 6 0.04 47.98 9.47
N LEU A 7 -0.99 48.80 9.73
CA LEU A 7 -2.30 48.31 10.15
C LEU A 7 -3.08 47.64 9.01
N MET A 8 -2.88 48.08 7.75
CA MET A 8 -3.48 47.41 6.59
C MET A 8 -2.83 46.05 6.29
N VAL A 9 -1.52 45.90 6.50
CA VAL A 9 -0.83 44.60 6.29
C VAL A 9 -1.22 43.57 7.36
N LEU A 10 -1.43 43.99 8.62
CA LEU A 10 -1.96 43.11 9.67
C LEU A 10 -3.43 42.71 9.45
N GLY A 11 -4.26 43.64 8.95
CA GLY A 11 -5.68 43.35 8.65
C GLY A 11 -5.88 42.37 7.50
N VAL A 12 -5.01 42.41 6.49
CA VAL A 12 -5.05 41.47 5.35
C VAL A 12 -4.59 40.07 5.76
N PHE A 13 -3.58 39.94 6.62
CA PHE A 13 -3.14 38.64 7.15
C PHE A 13 -4.16 37.94 8.05
N LEU A 14 -4.94 38.71 8.82
CA LEU A 14 -5.99 38.15 9.68
C LEU A 14 -7.25 37.74 8.89
N LEU A 15 -7.58 38.44 7.80
CA LEU A 15 -8.68 38.03 6.91
C LEU A 15 -8.32 36.83 6.02
N THR A 16 -7.08 36.70 5.54
CA THR A 16 -6.66 35.55 4.73
C THR A 16 -6.51 34.27 5.57
N GLY A 17 -6.08 34.40 6.84
CA GLY A 17 -6.00 33.25 7.76
C GLY A 17 -7.36 32.62 8.08
N ALA A 18 -8.43 33.41 8.14
CA ALA A 18 -9.79 32.92 8.40
C ALA A 18 -10.41 32.19 7.20
N LEU A 19 -10.04 32.54 5.96
CA LEU A 19 -10.51 31.82 4.76
C LEU A 19 -9.81 30.46 4.58
N LEU A 20 -8.59 30.29 5.09
CA LEU A 20 -7.82 29.04 4.95
C LEU A 20 -8.28 27.91 5.88
N TRP A 21 -9.14 28.18 6.87
CA TRP A 21 -9.77 27.13 7.69
C TRP A 21 -11.18 26.74 7.22
N ALA A 22 -11.78 27.49 6.29
CA ALA A 22 -13.10 27.16 5.75
C ALA A 22 -13.05 26.10 4.63
N SER A 23 -11.86 25.74 4.17
CA SER A 23 -11.62 24.62 3.24
C SER A 23 -10.91 23.47 3.95
N GLY A 24 -11.21 23.26 5.25
CA GLY A 24 -11.04 21.94 5.84
C GLY A 24 -12.01 21.01 5.14
N ASP A 25 -11.63 20.50 3.97
CA ASP A 25 -12.22 19.33 3.36
C ASP A 25 -12.39 18.31 4.49
N GLY A 26 -13.63 18.14 4.92
CA GLY A 26 -14.03 16.96 5.65
C GLY A 26 -13.80 15.80 4.69
N GLN A 27 -12.58 15.29 4.69
CA GLN A 27 -12.26 13.98 4.16
C GLN A 27 -13.03 13.03 5.07
N GLU A 28 -14.30 12.83 4.73
CA GLU A 28 -15.07 11.66 5.15
C GLU A 28 -14.18 10.47 4.79
N GLN A 29 -13.63 9.83 5.83
CA GLN A 29 -12.92 8.57 5.64
C GLN A 29 -14.00 7.59 5.20
N GLU A 30 -14.15 7.41 3.88
CA GLU A 30 -14.96 6.32 3.35
C GLU A 30 -14.49 5.04 4.04
N GLU A 31 -15.45 4.35 4.66
CA GLU A 31 -15.22 3.09 5.35
C GLU A 31 -14.64 2.08 4.36
N TYR A 32 -13.65 1.30 4.79
CA TYR A 32 -13.03 0.30 3.92
C TYR A 32 -14.03 -0.81 3.62
N ASP A 33 -14.43 -0.92 2.36
CA ASP A 33 -15.33 -1.95 1.88
C ASP A 33 -14.54 -3.18 1.39
N GLU A 34 -14.62 -4.27 2.15
CA GLU A 34 -13.97 -5.54 1.81
C GLU A 34 -14.58 -6.22 0.58
N ASP A 35 -15.86 -5.97 0.27
CA ASP A 35 -16.50 -6.54 -0.91
C ASP A 35 -15.99 -5.87 -2.21
N THR A 36 -15.61 -4.59 -2.11
CA THR A 36 -15.05 -3.84 -3.24
C THR A 36 -13.54 -4.01 -3.36
N TYR A 37 -12.81 -3.98 -2.24
CA TYR A 37 -11.36 -3.90 -2.25
C TYR A 37 -10.64 -5.18 -1.82
N GLY A 38 -11.36 -6.21 -1.41
CA GLY A 38 -10.82 -7.45 -0.86
C GLY A 38 -10.40 -7.32 0.62
N PRO A 39 -9.89 -8.41 1.23
CA PRO A 39 -9.50 -8.44 2.64
C PRO A 39 -8.56 -7.30 3.04
N LYS A 40 -8.84 -6.66 4.18
CA LYS A 40 -8.01 -5.57 4.69
C LYS A 40 -6.65 -6.05 5.20
N ASP A 41 -6.62 -7.24 5.79
CA ASP A 41 -5.39 -7.81 6.33
C ASP A 41 -4.47 -8.30 5.20
N PRO A 42 -3.15 -8.05 5.31
CA PRO A 42 -2.20 -8.50 4.31
C PRO A 42 -2.07 -10.03 4.31
N ILE A 43 -1.87 -10.60 3.12
CA ILE A 43 -1.42 -11.98 2.98
C ILE A 43 0.09 -12.02 3.22
N ILE A 44 0.54 -12.93 4.07
CA ILE A 44 1.95 -13.17 4.35
C ILE A 44 2.31 -14.60 3.98
N TRP A 45 3.00 -14.76 2.86
CA TRP A 45 3.50 -16.07 2.46
C TRP A 45 4.73 -16.47 3.28
N VAL A 46 4.77 -17.75 3.65
CA VAL A 46 5.81 -18.38 4.45
C VAL A 46 6.62 -19.41 3.66
N LYS A 47 6.15 -19.80 2.47
CA LYS A 47 6.85 -20.66 1.51
C LYS A 47 6.87 -20.02 0.12
N PRO A 48 7.88 -20.33 -0.72
CA PRO A 48 9.14 -21.03 -0.39
C PRO A 48 10.09 -20.16 0.46
N VAL A 49 9.84 -18.86 0.57
CA VAL A 49 10.60 -17.91 1.38
C VAL A 49 9.66 -17.23 2.36
N LYS A 50 10.11 -17.04 3.60
CA LYS A 50 9.30 -16.38 4.64
C LYS A 50 9.17 -14.88 4.42
N SER A 51 8.02 -14.35 4.85
CA SER A 51 7.76 -12.92 4.95
C SER A 51 7.71 -12.24 3.58
N VAL A 52 6.94 -12.81 2.66
CA VAL A 52 6.51 -12.13 1.44
C VAL A 52 5.13 -11.54 1.69
N VAL A 53 4.93 -10.26 1.43
CA VAL A 53 3.67 -9.55 1.70
C VAL A 53 2.90 -9.23 0.43
N PHE A 54 1.57 -9.33 0.53
CA PHE A 54 0.63 -8.79 -0.45
C PHE A 54 -0.53 -8.11 0.26
N GLU A 55 -0.98 -7.01 -0.34
CA GLU A 55 -2.05 -6.17 0.18
C GLU A 55 -3.07 -5.94 -0.93
N HIS A 56 -4.31 -6.40 -0.75
CA HIS A 56 -5.38 -6.22 -1.73
C HIS A 56 -5.62 -4.73 -2.01
N LYS A 57 -5.72 -3.90 -0.96
CA LYS A 57 -5.89 -2.44 -1.07
C LYS A 57 -4.90 -1.76 -2.03
N VAL A 58 -3.65 -2.24 -2.11
CA VAL A 58 -2.65 -1.67 -3.03
C VAL A 58 -2.98 -2.01 -4.49
N HIS A 59 -3.54 -3.19 -4.74
CA HIS A 59 -3.85 -3.67 -6.09
C HIS A 59 -5.24 -3.23 -6.55
N THR A 60 -6.24 -3.27 -5.66
CA THR A 60 -7.62 -2.88 -5.95
C THR A 60 -7.80 -1.36 -5.83
N MET A 61 -7.82 -0.83 -4.60
CA MET A 61 -8.12 0.59 -4.34
C MET A 61 -7.11 1.55 -4.99
N GLN A 62 -5.81 1.23 -4.94
CA GLN A 62 -4.76 2.11 -5.49
C GLN A 62 -4.39 1.76 -6.92
N GLY A 63 -4.37 0.46 -7.25
CA GLY A 63 -4.01 -0.05 -8.58
C GLY A 63 -5.16 -0.07 -9.58
N GLY A 64 -6.41 0.03 -9.11
CA GLY A 64 -7.61 -0.01 -9.94
C GLY A 64 -7.88 -1.38 -10.56
N LEU A 65 -7.35 -2.46 -9.97
CA LEU A 65 -7.60 -3.82 -10.44
C LEU A 65 -8.92 -4.35 -9.88
N GLU A 66 -9.66 -5.03 -10.75
CA GLU A 66 -10.88 -5.74 -10.38
C GLU A 66 -10.55 -7.15 -9.86
N CYS A 67 -11.48 -7.76 -9.12
CA CYS A 67 -11.27 -9.08 -8.51
C CYS A 67 -10.89 -10.16 -9.54
N ASP A 68 -11.53 -10.11 -10.71
CA ASP A 68 -11.33 -11.05 -11.83
C ASP A 68 -9.98 -10.84 -12.56
N SER A 69 -9.28 -9.75 -12.29
CA SER A 69 -7.93 -9.53 -12.82
C SER A 69 -6.90 -10.47 -12.18
N CYS A 70 -7.25 -11.10 -11.05
CA CYS A 70 -6.40 -12.06 -10.35
C CYS A 70 -7.10 -13.40 -10.11
N HIS A 71 -8.41 -13.38 -9.82
CA HIS A 71 -9.16 -14.56 -9.41
C HIS A 71 -10.07 -15.10 -10.53
N ASP A 72 -10.18 -16.41 -10.72
CA ASP A 72 -9.41 -17.50 -10.09
C ASP A 72 -8.23 -17.96 -10.95
N ASP A 73 -7.89 -17.17 -11.99
CA ASP A 73 -6.91 -17.55 -13.01
C ASP A 73 -5.45 -17.52 -12.51
N LEU A 74 -5.05 -16.45 -11.83
CA LEU A 74 -3.68 -16.30 -11.30
C LEU A 74 -3.55 -16.79 -9.87
N PHE A 75 -4.62 -16.61 -9.08
CA PHE A 75 -4.69 -17.01 -7.68
C PHE A 75 -6.10 -17.53 -7.39
N GLU A 76 -6.19 -18.61 -6.62
CA GLU A 76 -7.46 -19.02 -6.04
C GLU A 76 -7.87 -18.03 -4.94
N MET A 77 -9.17 -17.81 -4.72
CA MET A 77 -9.70 -17.03 -3.59
C MET A 77 -9.53 -17.72 -2.21
N GLU A 78 -8.35 -18.32 -1.97
CA GLU A 78 -7.99 -18.95 -0.70
C GLU A 78 -6.53 -18.63 -0.34
N ALA A 79 -6.35 -17.90 0.75
CA ALA A 79 -5.02 -17.49 1.21
C ALA A 79 -4.18 -18.72 1.61
N GLY A 80 -2.95 -18.78 1.09
CA GLY A 80 -2.00 -19.86 1.36
C GLY A 80 -2.01 -21.01 0.36
N VAL A 81 -3.02 -21.12 -0.53
CA VAL A 81 -3.04 -22.22 -1.53
C VAL A 81 -1.90 -22.08 -2.54
N ALA A 82 -1.66 -20.86 -3.04
CA ALA A 82 -0.59 -20.61 -4.00
C ALA A 82 0.79 -21.05 -3.48
N GLU A 83 1.08 -20.92 -2.18
CA GLU A 83 2.40 -21.30 -1.63
C GLU A 83 2.60 -22.80 -1.42
N GLU A 84 1.55 -23.61 -1.62
CA GLU A 84 1.66 -25.06 -1.67
C GLU A 84 1.99 -25.57 -3.08
N ASN A 85 1.87 -24.72 -4.11
CA ASN A 85 2.24 -25.08 -5.48
C ASN A 85 3.76 -25.07 -5.67
N GLU A 86 4.31 -26.14 -6.25
CA GLU A 86 5.76 -26.27 -6.50
C GLU A 86 6.30 -25.22 -7.47
N ASP A 87 5.43 -24.66 -8.32
CA ASP A 87 5.78 -23.64 -9.30
C ASP A 87 5.61 -22.21 -8.76
N PHE A 88 5.21 -22.00 -7.51
CA PHE A 88 5.16 -20.67 -6.88
C PHE A 88 6.58 -20.17 -6.55
N THR A 89 7.30 -19.81 -7.60
CA THR A 89 8.72 -19.45 -7.57
C THR A 89 9.00 -18.22 -8.40
N MET A 90 10.08 -17.49 -8.08
CA MET A 90 10.52 -16.35 -8.88
C MET A 90 10.76 -16.69 -10.36
N LYS A 91 11.13 -17.94 -10.66
CA LYS A 91 11.29 -18.39 -12.05
C LYS A 91 9.96 -18.28 -12.81
N THR A 92 8.88 -18.82 -12.24
CA THR A 92 7.54 -18.76 -12.83
C THR A 92 7.04 -17.31 -12.93
N LEU A 93 7.36 -16.47 -11.94
CA LEU A 93 7.08 -15.03 -12.05
C LEU A 93 7.79 -14.40 -13.27
N TYR A 94 9.04 -14.76 -13.55
CA TYR A 94 9.74 -14.27 -14.75
C TYR A 94 9.17 -14.80 -16.07
N GLU A 95 8.45 -15.92 -16.01
CA GLU A 95 7.73 -16.52 -17.15
C GLU A 95 6.29 -15.98 -17.28
N GLY A 96 5.90 -15.02 -16.43
CA GLY A 96 4.60 -14.33 -16.50
C GLY A 96 3.51 -14.94 -15.62
N GLY A 97 3.84 -15.88 -14.73
CA GLY A 97 2.88 -16.45 -13.77
C GLY A 97 2.78 -15.64 -12.48
N TYR A 98 1.70 -15.86 -11.72
CA TYR A 98 1.46 -15.25 -10.41
C TYR A 98 1.67 -13.73 -10.43
N CYS A 99 2.45 -13.18 -9.49
CA CYS A 99 2.76 -11.75 -9.42
C CYS A 99 3.41 -11.22 -10.71
N GLY A 100 4.15 -12.08 -11.41
CA GLY A 100 4.88 -11.75 -12.62
C GLY A 100 4.00 -11.48 -13.84
N ALA A 101 2.72 -11.86 -13.80
CA ALA A 101 1.75 -11.52 -14.84
C ALA A 101 1.59 -9.99 -15.02
N CYS A 102 1.82 -9.22 -13.95
CA CYS A 102 1.79 -7.75 -13.97
C CYS A 102 3.12 -7.13 -13.52
N HIS A 103 3.89 -7.77 -12.64
CA HIS A 103 5.24 -7.31 -12.28
C HIS A 103 6.28 -7.75 -13.31
N ASP A 104 6.03 -7.34 -14.56
CA ASP A 104 6.76 -7.67 -15.80
C ASP A 104 7.77 -6.58 -16.22
N GLY A 105 7.68 -5.38 -15.63
CA GLY A 105 8.49 -4.21 -16.00
C GLY A 105 7.81 -3.21 -16.94
N SER A 106 6.63 -3.54 -17.47
CA SER A 106 5.78 -2.68 -18.30
C SER A 106 4.50 -2.28 -17.60
N THR A 107 3.77 -3.24 -17.05
CA THR A 107 2.49 -3.07 -16.36
C THR A 107 2.72 -2.54 -14.95
N ALA A 108 3.67 -3.16 -14.23
CA ALA A 108 4.20 -2.69 -12.96
C ALA A 108 5.72 -2.87 -12.93
N PHE A 109 6.36 -2.50 -11.81
CA PHE A 109 7.80 -2.72 -11.67
C PHE A 109 8.14 -4.21 -11.81
N ALA A 110 9.23 -4.53 -12.50
CA ALA A 110 9.63 -5.91 -12.73
C ALA A 110 10.00 -6.63 -11.42
N SER A 111 9.52 -7.85 -11.24
CA SER A 111 9.70 -8.68 -10.02
C SER A 111 11.18 -8.92 -9.66
N ASN A 112 12.09 -8.84 -10.63
CA ASN A 112 13.53 -9.01 -10.44
C ASN A 112 14.29 -7.72 -10.05
N THR A 113 13.61 -6.57 -9.92
CA THR A 113 14.29 -5.28 -9.69
C THR A 113 14.12 -4.72 -8.28
N ARG A 114 13.02 -5.04 -7.60
CA ARG A 114 12.65 -4.44 -6.30
C ARG A 114 12.28 -5.50 -5.27
N CYS A 115 13.21 -6.40 -4.97
CA CYS A 115 12.97 -7.57 -4.10
C CYS A 115 12.35 -7.19 -2.75
N THR A 116 12.81 -6.10 -2.12
CA THR A 116 12.34 -5.67 -0.80
C THR A 116 10.96 -5.03 -0.80
N ALA A 117 10.33 -4.84 -1.96
CA ALA A 117 8.94 -4.40 -2.03
C ALA A 117 7.98 -5.48 -1.52
N CYS A 118 8.29 -6.75 -1.79
CA CYS A 118 7.49 -7.90 -1.35
C CYS A 118 8.19 -8.70 -0.26
N HIS A 119 9.52 -8.92 -0.37
CA HIS A 119 10.29 -9.71 0.60
C HIS A 119 10.74 -8.84 1.78
N ILE A 120 9.86 -8.68 2.77
CA ILE A 120 10.07 -7.78 3.91
C ILE A 120 10.94 -8.39 5.02
N GLY A 121 11.14 -9.71 4.97
CA GLY A 121 11.93 -10.47 5.95
C GLY A 121 11.35 -10.42 7.36
N ALA A 122 11.99 -11.12 8.30
CA ALA A 122 11.49 -11.25 9.67
C ALA A 122 11.28 -9.90 10.38
N ARG A 123 12.17 -8.92 10.14
CA ARG A 123 12.03 -7.57 10.71
C ARG A 123 10.86 -6.80 10.09
N GLY A 124 10.66 -6.91 8.78
CA GLY A 124 9.53 -6.25 8.14
C GLY A 124 8.20 -6.84 8.58
N GLN A 125 8.13 -8.17 8.71
CA GLN A 125 6.94 -8.83 9.23
C GLN A 125 6.68 -8.44 10.70
N ALA A 126 7.70 -8.36 11.55
CA ALA A 126 7.54 -7.93 12.94
C ALA A 126 6.98 -6.50 13.03
N ARG A 127 7.46 -5.56 12.19
CA ARG A 127 6.87 -4.22 12.05
C ARG A 127 5.42 -4.26 11.62
N LEU A 128 5.11 -5.06 10.61
CA LEU A 128 3.76 -5.18 10.04
C LEU A 128 2.76 -5.70 11.09
N LEU A 129 3.17 -6.66 11.90
CA LEU A 129 2.37 -7.24 12.99
C LEU A 129 2.38 -6.39 14.27
N GLY A 130 3.01 -5.21 14.27
CA GLY A 130 3.07 -4.32 15.43
C GLY A 130 4.00 -4.77 16.56
N ALA A 131 4.85 -5.76 16.35
CA ALA A 131 5.77 -6.29 17.36
C ALA A 131 6.98 -5.38 17.65
N ASP A 132 7.23 -4.37 16.82
CA ASP A 132 8.36 -3.44 16.95
C ASP A 132 8.05 -2.21 17.83
N GLY A 133 6.81 -2.10 18.33
CA GLY A 133 6.32 -0.99 19.17
C GLY A 133 6.83 -0.96 20.62
N ALA A 134 7.86 -1.72 20.97
CA ALA A 134 8.45 -1.75 22.32
C ALA A 134 9.92 -1.26 22.40
N THR A 135 10.46 -0.69 21.33
CA THR A 135 11.73 0.06 21.43
C THR A 135 11.58 1.45 20.82
N GLU A 136 11.07 2.36 21.64
CA GLU A 136 11.38 3.78 21.53
C GLU A 136 12.90 3.94 21.45
N LYS A 137 13.41 4.18 20.24
CA LYS A 137 14.80 4.54 20.05
C LYS A 137 14.93 6.04 20.23
N THR A 138 15.32 6.41 21.44
CA THR A 138 16.05 7.64 21.71
C THR A 138 17.30 7.68 20.82
N HIS A 139 17.35 8.68 19.94
CA HIS A 139 18.57 9.21 19.36
C HIS A 139 18.52 10.72 19.50
#